data_AF-A0AAN7ECU7-F1
#
_entry.id   AF-A0AAN7ECU7-F1
#
_cell.length_a   1.000
_cell.length_b   1.000
_cell.length_c   1.000
_cell.angle_alpha   90.00
_cell.angle_beta   90.00
_cell.angle_gamma   90.00
#
_symmetry.space_group_name_H-M   'P 1'
#
loop_
_entity.id
_entity.type
_entity.pdbx_description
1 polymer ?
#
loop_
_entity_poly.entity_id
_entity_poly.type
_entity_poly.pdbx_seq_one_letter_code
_entity_poly.pdbx_strand_id
1 'polypeptide(L)'
;MSSTTIFHHRCEAWQPENYIESESCSPYPEFLIELYANFESIDVRGQIATSPTKYKSFTMQRDLLIMNQNSWFILSNKLSQMDVPFNVQPSTIQKISTVARELACEADNMRRKTIPMMVVLTVIQGFDQELELSEALRESMDTWVNTSSVCGRKSLVEKLEKDKVEDFETQCVICMEDILMGFEATRLPCSHVYHEDCIVSWLKQSNLCPLCRFHMPVECV
;
A
#
# COMPACT_ATOMS: atom_id res chain seq x y z
N MET A 1 10.20 27.76 -1.07
CA MET A 1 10.08 26.86 -2.22
C MET A 1 10.24 25.46 -1.68
N SER A 2 9.14 24.73 -1.53
CA SER A 2 9.14 23.41 -0.92
C SER A 2 9.43 22.39 -2.02
N SER A 3 10.69 21.95 -2.14
CA SER A 3 11.04 20.85 -3.05
C SER A 3 10.30 19.60 -2.58
N THR A 4 9.45 19.04 -3.45
CA THR A 4 8.73 17.80 -3.16
C THR A 4 9.65 16.64 -3.49
N THR A 5 10.05 15.86 -2.50
CA THR A 5 10.84 14.64 -2.73
C THR A 5 9.93 13.58 -3.36
N ILE A 6 10.25 13.13 -4.57
CA ILE A 6 9.55 12.00 -5.21
C ILE A 6 10.24 10.70 -4.79
N PHE A 7 9.42 9.73 -4.34
CA PHE A 7 9.87 8.38 -4.05
C PHE A 7 9.31 7.42 -5.09
N HIS A 8 10.18 6.80 -5.88
CA HIS A 8 9.85 5.62 -6.67
C HIS A 8 10.05 4.37 -5.82
N HIS A 9 9.32 3.30 -6.11
CA HIS A 9 9.52 2.03 -5.41
C HIS A 9 9.23 0.83 -6.30
N ARG A 10 9.86 -0.30 -5.98
CA ARG A 10 9.62 -1.61 -6.59
C ARG A 10 9.41 -2.63 -5.48
N CYS A 11 8.31 -3.38 -5.54
CA CYS A 11 7.99 -4.41 -4.55
C CYS A 11 7.77 -5.75 -5.25
N GLU A 12 8.58 -6.73 -4.88
CA GLU A 12 8.48 -8.12 -5.33
C GLU A 12 8.11 -9.00 -4.13
N ALA A 13 7.22 -9.95 -4.33
CA ALA A 13 6.84 -10.93 -3.31
C ALA A 13 6.61 -12.29 -3.95
N TRP A 14 7.13 -13.36 -3.33
CA TRP A 14 7.07 -14.73 -3.87
C TRP A 14 7.30 -15.77 -2.77
N GLN A 15 6.97 -17.02 -3.06
CA GLN A 15 7.31 -18.16 -2.20
C GLN A 15 8.70 -18.72 -2.57
N PRO A 16 9.63 -18.87 -1.61
CA PRO A 16 10.94 -19.45 -1.89
C PRO A 16 10.85 -20.96 -2.18
N GLU A 17 11.63 -21.43 -3.16
CA GLU A 17 11.58 -22.83 -3.67
C GLU A 17 12.02 -23.88 -2.63
N ASN A 18 12.99 -23.54 -1.75
CA ASN A 18 13.64 -24.48 -0.84
C ASN A 18 13.42 -24.14 0.63
N TYR A 19 12.17 -23.88 1.02
CA TYR A 19 11.83 -23.65 2.42
C TYR A 19 11.61 -24.96 3.18
N ILE A 20 12.38 -25.15 4.25
CA ILE A 20 12.16 -26.23 5.22
C ILE A 20 11.15 -25.73 6.23
N GLU A 21 9.98 -26.36 6.28
CA GLU A 21 8.91 -26.00 7.22
C GLU A 21 9.42 -26.17 8.67
N SER A 22 9.51 -25.07 9.40
CA SER A 22 9.85 -25.10 10.82
C SER A 22 8.63 -25.49 11.65
N GLU A 23 8.85 -26.12 12.80
CA GLU A 23 7.77 -26.47 13.73
C GLU A 23 7.10 -25.19 14.26
N SER A 24 5.99 -24.78 13.65
CA SER A 24 5.14 -23.72 14.18
C SER A 24 4.33 -24.27 15.36
N CYS A 25 4.37 -23.56 16.49
CA CYS A 25 3.54 -23.84 17.66
C CYS A 25 2.10 -23.31 17.51
N SER A 26 1.82 -22.50 16.48
CA SER A 26 0.49 -21.91 16.26
C SER A 26 -0.54 -22.98 15.92
N PRO A 27 -1.76 -22.95 16.47
CA PRO A 27 -2.82 -23.88 16.05
C PRO A 27 -3.45 -23.50 14.70
N TYR A 28 -3.15 -22.32 14.16
CA TYR A 28 -3.74 -21.79 12.93
C TYR A 28 -2.74 -21.76 11.76
N PRO A 29 -3.20 -21.81 10.50
CA PRO A 29 -2.32 -21.62 9.34
C PRO A 29 -1.78 -20.19 9.29
N GLU A 30 -0.49 -20.05 9.00
CA GLU A 30 0.21 -18.76 9.03
C GLU A 30 1.10 -18.56 7.79
N PHE A 31 1.36 -17.30 7.47
CA PHE A 31 2.46 -16.89 6.60
C PHE A 31 3.68 -16.58 7.45
N LEU A 32 4.84 -17.09 7.06
CA LEU A 32 6.13 -16.59 7.51
C LEU A 32 6.64 -15.60 6.47
N ILE A 33 6.71 -14.33 6.84
CA ILE A 33 7.10 -13.25 5.95
C ILE A 33 8.54 -12.82 6.25
N GLU A 34 9.41 -12.94 5.24
CA GLU A 34 10.78 -12.42 5.26
C GLU A 34 10.85 -11.17 4.39
N LEU A 35 10.93 -10.00 5.03
CA LEU A 35 10.86 -8.71 4.36
C LEU A 35 12.23 -8.01 4.36
N TYR A 36 12.70 -7.67 3.17
CA TYR A 36 13.91 -6.92 2.90
C TYR A 36 13.55 -5.55 2.31
N ALA A 37 14.06 -4.47 2.90
CA ALA A 37 13.87 -3.11 2.44
C ALA A 37 15.22 -2.49 2.05
N ASN A 38 15.40 -2.25 0.76
CA ASN A 38 16.55 -1.57 0.17
C ASN A 38 16.21 -0.09 -0.03
N PHE A 39 17.16 0.79 0.27
CA PHE A 39 16.99 2.22 0.09
C PHE A 39 18.10 2.76 -0.80
N GLU A 40 17.69 3.37 -1.91
CA GLU A 40 18.56 3.96 -2.91
C GLU A 40 18.25 5.45 -2.98
N SER A 41 19.27 6.28 -3.10
CA SER A 41 19.13 7.71 -3.37
C SER A 41 19.94 8.07 -4.59
N ILE A 42 19.35 8.84 -5.49
CA ILE A 42 20.02 9.36 -6.67
C ILE A 42 20.52 10.76 -6.34
N ASP A 43 21.83 10.99 -6.43
CA ASP A 43 22.41 12.31 -6.22
C ASP A 43 22.21 13.22 -7.46
N VAL A 44 22.54 14.51 -7.31
CA VAL A 44 22.45 15.50 -8.41
C VAL A 44 23.37 15.21 -9.59
N ARG A 45 24.29 14.24 -9.47
CA ARG A 45 25.21 13.78 -10.51
C ARG A 45 24.75 12.45 -11.15
N GLY A 46 23.57 11.95 -10.77
CA GLY A 46 23.03 10.67 -11.22
C GLY A 46 23.70 9.44 -10.59
N GLN A 47 24.51 9.61 -9.53
CA GLN A 47 25.11 8.50 -8.81
C GLN A 47 24.11 7.92 -7.81
N ILE A 48 24.01 6.59 -7.82
CA ILE A 48 23.15 5.85 -6.89
C ILE A 48 23.96 5.58 -5.61
N ALA A 49 23.48 6.12 -4.50
CA ALA A 49 23.95 5.74 -3.17
C ALA A 49 22.96 4.75 -2.55
N THR A 50 23.46 3.57 -2.19
CA THR A 50 22.69 2.51 -1.54
C THR A 50 22.91 2.55 -0.03
N SER A 51 21.83 2.61 0.75
CA SER A 51 21.88 2.44 2.20
C SER A 51 21.86 0.95 2.57
N PRO A 52 22.26 0.58 3.80
CA PRO A 52 22.17 -0.80 4.27
C PRO A 52 20.73 -1.35 4.17
N THR A 53 20.59 -2.55 3.60
CA THR A 53 19.32 -3.27 3.56
C THR A 53 18.81 -3.51 4.97
N LYS A 54 17.55 -3.18 5.20
CA LYS A 54 16.85 -3.50 6.45
C LYS A 54 16.07 -4.79 6.28
N TYR A 55 16.03 -5.58 7.33
CA TYR A 55 15.43 -6.91 7.30
C TYR A 55 14.53 -7.13 8.51
N LYS A 56 13.36 -7.75 8.28
CA LYS A 56 12.49 -8.29 9.34
C LYS A 56 11.88 -9.61 8.91
N SER A 57 11.83 -10.55 9.85
CA SER A 57 11.04 -11.78 9.78
C SER A 57 9.90 -11.72 10.79
N PHE A 58 8.69 -12.12 10.37
CA PHE A 58 7.53 -12.20 11.25
C PHE A 58 6.47 -13.16 10.69
N THR A 59 5.61 -13.68 11.56
CA THR A 59 4.46 -14.49 11.16
C THR A 59 3.17 -13.69 11.18
N MET A 60 2.20 -14.11 10.37
CA MET A 60 0.85 -13.56 10.35
C MET A 60 -0.16 -14.65 10.00
N GLN A 61 -1.32 -14.65 10.67
CA GLN A 61 -2.37 -15.63 10.36
C GLN A 61 -2.85 -15.49 8.92
N ARG A 62 -3.04 -16.64 8.26
CA ARG A 62 -3.47 -16.73 6.87
C ARG A 62 -4.75 -15.92 6.64
N ASP A 63 -5.75 -16.14 7.48
CA ASP A 63 -7.06 -15.51 7.34
C ASP A 63 -6.99 -13.98 7.47
N LEU A 64 -6.19 -13.48 8.42
CA LEU A 64 -5.98 -12.03 8.58
C LEU A 64 -5.32 -11.41 7.34
N LEU A 65 -4.33 -12.09 6.76
CA LEU A 65 -3.60 -11.57 5.61
C LEU A 65 -4.43 -11.60 4.32
N ILE A 66 -5.22 -12.65 4.10
CA ILE A 66 -6.04 -12.80 2.88
C ILE A 66 -7.34 -11.97 2.93
N MET A 67 -7.94 -11.81 4.12
CA MET A 67 -9.23 -11.12 4.28
C MET A 67 -9.09 -9.59 4.53
N ASN A 68 -7.87 -9.06 4.51
CA ASN A 68 -7.56 -7.64 4.79
C ASN A 68 -8.05 -7.11 6.16
N GLN A 69 -8.54 -7.96 7.06
CA GLN A 69 -8.94 -7.56 8.41
C GLN A 69 -7.68 -7.27 9.24
N ASN A 70 -7.45 -6.02 9.60
CA ASN A 70 -6.34 -5.53 10.43
C ASN A 70 -4.91 -5.80 9.92
N SER A 71 -4.72 -6.57 8.83
CA SER A 71 -3.40 -6.87 8.25
C SER A 71 -2.68 -5.61 7.78
N TRP A 72 -3.41 -4.60 7.32
CA TRP A 72 -2.87 -3.29 7.00
C TRP A 72 -2.10 -2.68 8.16
N PHE A 73 -2.70 -2.62 9.35
CA PHE A 73 -2.08 -1.97 10.51
C PHE A 73 -0.80 -2.69 10.92
N ILE A 74 -0.82 -4.03 10.92
CA ILE A 74 0.34 -4.85 11.25
C ILE A 74 1.46 -4.62 10.24
N LEU A 75 1.16 -4.70 8.94
CA LEU A 75 2.15 -4.49 7.88
C LEU A 75 2.69 -3.07 7.85
N SER A 76 1.82 -2.06 7.98
CA SER A 76 2.22 -0.64 8.06
C SER A 76 3.16 -0.41 9.25
N ASN A 77 2.85 -0.94 10.43
CA ASN A 77 3.75 -0.87 11.59
C ASN A 77 5.10 -1.55 11.32
N LYS A 78 5.12 -2.74 10.69
CA LYS A 78 6.37 -3.42 10.34
C LYS A 78 7.19 -2.62 9.33
N LEU A 79 6.56 -2.07 8.30
CA LEU A 79 7.18 -1.21 7.28
C LEU A 79 7.74 0.08 7.89
N SER A 80 6.99 0.74 8.77
CA SER A 80 7.46 1.92 9.51
C SER A 80 8.66 1.62 10.41
N GLN A 81 8.73 0.45 11.05
CA GLN A 81 9.91 0.04 11.83
C GLN A 81 11.16 -0.21 10.97
N MET A 82 11.02 -0.24 9.64
CA MET A 82 12.14 -0.30 8.69
C MET A 82 12.36 1.06 8.00
N ASP A 83 11.72 2.12 8.49
CA ASP A 83 11.73 3.48 7.91
C ASP A 83 11.25 3.54 6.46
N VAL A 84 10.33 2.64 6.07
CA VAL A 84 9.66 2.71 4.77
C VAL A 84 8.69 3.91 4.78
N PRO A 85 8.83 4.86 3.82
CA PRO A 85 7.97 6.05 3.75
C PRO A 85 6.47 5.70 3.63
N PHE A 86 5.62 6.44 4.34
CA PHE A 86 4.17 6.17 4.40
C PHE A 86 3.46 6.18 3.03
N ASN A 87 3.99 6.92 2.04
CA ASN A 87 3.46 6.94 0.68
C ASN A 87 3.77 5.67 -0.12
N VAL A 88 4.78 4.88 0.29
CA VAL A 88 5.17 3.60 -0.34
C VAL A 88 4.43 2.41 0.29
N GLN A 89 3.97 2.56 1.53
CA GLN A 89 3.32 1.48 2.27
C GLN A 89 2.04 0.94 1.59
N PRO A 90 1.12 1.76 1.04
CA PRO A 90 -0.12 1.26 0.45
C PRO A 90 0.06 0.23 -0.67
N SER A 91 0.90 0.55 -1.65
CA SER A 91 1.20 -0.32 -2.78
C SER A 91 1.94 -1.58 -2.35
N THR A 92 2.84 -1.45 -1.36
CA THR A 92 3.59 -2.57 -0.78
C THR A 92 2.65 -3.55 -0.09
N ILE A 93 1.76 -3.04 0.77
CA ILE A 93 0.76 -3.84 1.50
C ILE A 93 -0.18 -4.53 0.52
N GLN A 94 -0.69 -3.80 -0.49
CA GLN A 94 -1.55 -4.38 -1.51
C GLN A 94 -0.84 -5.52 -2.27
N LYS A 95 0.44 -5.36 -2.62
CA LYS A 95 1.22 -6.39 -3.29
C LYS A 95 1.37 -7.64 -2.42
N ILE A 96 1.72 -7.45 -1.14
CA ILE A 96 1.82 -8.53 -0.14
C ILE A 96 0.49 -9.28 -0.01
N SER A 97 -0.63 -8.57 0.21
CA SER A 97 -1.95 -9.22 0.33
C SER A 97 -2.36 -9.95 -0.95
N THR A 98 -2.00 -9.44 -2.12
CA THR A 98 -2.33 -10.06 -3.41
C THR A 98 -1.59 -11.37 -3.60
N VAL A 99 -0.27 -11.37 -3.40
CA VAL A 99 0.55 -12.59 -3.48
C VAL A 99 0.14 -13.58 -2.39
N ALA A 100 -0.18 -13.13 -1.18
CA ALA A 100 -0.67 -14.01 -0.13
C ALA A 100 -1.97 -14.74 -0.53
N ARG A 101 -2.91 -14.06 -1.21
CA ARG A 101 -4.13 -14.73 -1.72
C ARG A 101 -3.80 -15.78 -2.79
N GLU A 102 -2.90 -15.46 -3.71
CA GLU A 102 -2.46 -16.39 -4.75
C GLU A 102 -1.81 -17.63 -4.13
N LEU A 103 -0.83 -17.44 -3.23
CA LEU A 103 -0.15 -18.53 -2.54
C LEU A 103 -1.09 -19.37 -1.69
N ALA A 104 -2.09 -18.76 -1.03
CA ALA A 104 -3.08 -19.49 -0.23
C ALA A 104 -3.98 -20.40 -1.09
N CYS A 105 -4.14 -20.10 -2.38
CA CYS A 105 -4.91 -20.89 -3.32
C CYS A 105 -4.09 -22.00 -4.02
N GLU A 106 -2.77 -22.02 -3.86
CA GLU A 106 -1.92 -23.05 -4.46
C GLU A 106 -2.12 -24.43 -3.80
N ALA A 107 -2.20 -25.48 -4.62
CA ALA A 107 -2.47 -26.83 -4.15
C ALA A 107 -1.43 -27.33 -3.13
N ASP A 108 -0.16 -26.98 -3.34
CA ASP A 108 0.96 -27.35 -2.46
C ASP A 108 0.93 -26.62 -1.11
N ASN A 109 0.19 -25.51 -1.02
CA ASN A 109 0.08 -24.67 0.16
C ASN A 109 -1.21 -24.90 0.95
N MET A 110 -2.23 -25.53 0.35
CA MET A 110 -3.51 -25.81 1.03
C MET A 110 -3.34 -26.56 2.36
N ARG A 111 -2.37 -27.49 2.41
CA ARG A 111 -2.10 -28.33 3.59
C ARG A 111 -0.91 -27.86 4.43
N ARG A 112 -0.14 -26.89 3.94
CA ARG A 112 0.99 -26.34 4.71
C ARG A 112 0.45 -25.58 5.90
N LYS A 113 1.10 -25.78 7.04
CA LYS A 113 0.79 -25.02 8.26
C LYS A 113 1.42 -23.64 8.18
N THR A 114 2.63 -23.57 7.64
CA THR A 114 3.37 -22.32 7.43
C THR A 114 3.66 -22.13 5.94
N ILE A 115 3.16 -21.04 5.35
CA ILE A 115 3.52 -20.64 3.99
C ILE A 115 4.63 -19.59 4.05
N PRO A 116 5.83 -19.88 3.56
CA PRO A 116 6.90 -18.90 3.50
C PRO A 116 6.64 -17.91 2.37
N MET A 117 6.85 -16.63 2.63
CA MET A 117 6.75 -15.56 1.64
C MET A 117 7.93 -14.62 1.81
N MET A 118 8.70 -14.48 0.75
CA MET A 118 9.79 -13.51 0.65
C MET A 118 9.24 -12.22 0.04
N VAL A 119 9.63 -11.09 0.61
CA VAL A 119 9.22 -9.75 0.15
C VAL A 119 10.45 -8.88 0.03
N VAL A 120 10.70 -8.35 -1.16
CA VAL A 120 11.80 -7.41 -1.42
C VAL A 120 11.21 -6.09 -1.90
N LEU A 121 11.43 -5.05 -1.09
CA LEU A 121 11.04 -3.68 -1.37
C LEU A 121 12.29 -2.85 -1.64
N THR A 122 12.35 -2.19 -2.79
CA THR A 122 13.36 -1.18 -3.11
C THR A 122 12.69 0.19 -3.15
N VAL A 123 13.15 1.11 -2.32
CA VAL A 123 12.70 2.50 -2.26
C VAL A 123 13.78 3.39 -2.86
N ILE A 124 13.43 4.15 -3.89
CA ILE A 124 14.33 5.03 -4.62
C ILE A 124 13.91 6.48 -4.34
N GLN A 125 14.79 7.24 -3.71
CA GLN A 125 14.62 8.66 -3.46
C GLN A 125 15.24 9.46 -4.61
N GLY A 126 14.41 10.20 -5.35
CA GLY A 126 14.84 11.12 -6.41
C GLY A 126 14.68 12.59 -6.00
N PHE A 127 15.49 13.46 -6.60
CA PHE A 127 15.28 14.91 -6.56
C PHE A 127 14.51 15.34 -7.82
N ASP A 128 13.41 16.08 -7.63
CA ASP A 128 12.78 16.85 -8.71
C ASP A 128 13.71 17.99 -9.11
N GLN A 129 14.60 17.73 -10.05
CA GLN A 129 15.12 18.77 -10.91
C GLN A 129 14.86 18.28 -12.33
N GLU A 130 14.26 19.12 -13.17
CA GLU A 130 14.25 18.99 -14.63
C GLU A 130 15.69 18.98 -15.16
N LEU A 131 16.47 17.96 -14.80
CA LEU A 131 17.78 17.68 -15.32
C LEU A 131 17.54 16.67 -16.41
N GLU A 132 17.74 17.14 -17.64
CA GLU A 132 17.87 16.37 -18.86
C GLU A 132 18.60 15.06 -18.59
N LEU A 133 17.84 14.01 -18.27
CA LEU A 133 18.38 12.67 -18.15
C LEU A 133 18.77 12.29 -19.57
N SER A 134 20.08 12.20 -19.80
CA SER A 134 20.65 11.77 -21.07
C SER A 134 19.91 10.55 -21.58
N GLU A 135 19.68 10.52 -22.89
CA GLU A 135 18.87 9.53 -23.61
C GLU A 135 19.20 8.06 -23.25
N ALA A 136 20.38 7.80 -22.66
CA ALA A 136 20.85 6.52 -22.17
C ALA A 136 20.05 5.90 -20.99
N LEU A 137 19.34 6.68 -20.16
CA LEU A 137 18.50 6.12 -19.09
C LEU A 137 17.04 5.88 -19.52
N ARG A 138 16.65 6.36 -20.71
CA ARG A 138 15.30 6.16 -21.25
C ARG A 138 15.09 4.75 -21.81
N GLU A 139 16.17 4.05 -22.19
CA GLU A 139 16.07 2.72 -22.81
C GLU A 139 15.82 1.57 -21.82
N SER A 140 15.82 1.82 -20.51
CA SER A 140 15.51 0.81 -19.48
C SER A 140 14.18 1.05 -18.75
N MET A 141 13.42 2.10 -19.09
CA MET A 141 12.24 2.51 -18.33
C MET A 141 11.06 2.85 -19.25
N ASP A 142 10.72 1.94 -20.15
CA ASP A 142 9.37 1.83 -20.72
C ASP A 142 8.63 0.78 -19.88
N THR A 143 7.78 1.17 -18.92
CA THR A 143 6.41 1.53 -19.24
C THR A 143 5.81 2.38 -18.11
N TRP A 144 5.17 3.48 -18.53
CA TRP A 144 4.18 4.30 -17.82
C TRP A 144 4.70 5.50 -17.02
N VAL A 145 5.04 6.55 -17.76
CA VAL A 145 4.72 7.93 -17.37
C VAL A 145 3.70 8.50 -18.35
N ASN A 146 2.55 8.90 -17.83
CA ASN A 146 1.68 9.93 -18.40
C ASN A 146 0.75 10.38 -17.25
N THR A 147 0.52 11.65 -16.92
CA THR A 147 0.88 12.95 -17.47
C THR A 147 0.74 13.99 -16.34
N SER A 148 1.47 15.09 -16.49
CA SER A 148 1.64 16.28 -15.65
C SER A 148 0.39 17.06 -15.17
N SER A 149 0.58 17.75 -14.03
CA SER A 149 0.33 19.18 -13.72
C SER A 149 -0.97 19.94 -14.14
N VAL A 150 -1.58 20.57 -13.10
CA VAL A 150 -2.51 21.75 -13.00
C VAL A 150 -4.04 21.64 -13.27
N CYS A 151 -4.78 21.95 -12.18
CA CYS A 151 -6.06 22.66 -11.96
C CYS A 151 -7.33 22.39 -12.80
N GLY A 152 -8.34 21.82 -12.12
CA GLY A 152 -9.76 22.01 -12.39
C GLY A 152 -10.60 21.44 -11.24
N ARG A 153 -11.15 22.31 -10.36
CA ARG A 153 -12.09 21.87 -9.31
C ARG A 153 -13.48 21.75 -9.89
N LYS A 154 -13.93 20.53 -10.21
CA LYS A 154 -15.32 20.04 -10.09
C LYS A 154 -15.43 18.56 -10.51
N SER A 155 -16.28 17.83 -9.78
CA SER A 155 -16.86 16.49 -10.03
C SER A 155 -16.03 15.22 -9.83
N LEU A 156 -15.55 14.96 -8.60
CA LEU A 156 -15.16 13.58 -8.19
C LEU A 156 -16.18 12.89 -7.27
N VAL A 157 -17.12 13.63 -6.72
CA VAL A 157 -17.98 13.10 -5.65
C VAL A 157 -19.02 12.10 -6.20
N GLU A 158 -19.32 12.15 -7.50
CA GLU A 158 -20.31 11.28 -8.14
C GLU A 158 -19.76 9.89 -8.53
N LYS A 159 -18.45 9.65 -8.43
CA LYS A 159 -17.80 8.43 -8.92
C LYS A 159 -17.28 7.49 -7.82
N LEU A 160 -17.67 7.74 -6.57
CA LEU A 160 -17.28 6.89 -5.44
C LEU A 160 -18.17 5.66 -5.37
N GLU A 161 -17.56 4.50 -5.14
CA GLU A 161 -18.30 3.25 -4.98
C GLU A 161 -19.13 3.31 -3.68
N LYS A 162 -20.45 3.24 -3.85
CA LYS A 162 -21.40 3.07 -2.76
C LYS A 162 -21.29 1.63 -2.28
N ASP A 163 -20.82 1.46 -1.06
CA ASP A 163 -20.63 0.15 -0.44
C ASP A 163 -21.72 -0.07 0.60
N LYS A 164 -22.34 -1.25 0.59
CA LYS A 164 -23.27 -1.62 1.67
C LYS A 164 -22.44 -2.22 2.78
N VAL A 165 -22.43 -1.59 3.94
CA VAL A 165 -21.69 -2.09 5.10
C VAL A 165 -22.32 -3.41 5.57
N GLU A 166 -21.55 -4.49 5.51
CA GLU A 166 -21.94 -5.84 5.97
C GLU A 166 -21.50 -6.12 7.42
N ASP A 167 -20.86 -5.15 8.10
CA ASP A 167 -20.28 -5.33 9.44
C ASP A 167 -20.64 -4.20 10.42
N PHE A 168 -20.85 -4.54 11.69
CA PHE A 168 -21.39 -3.63 12.72
C PHE A 168 -20.34 -2.72 13.39
N GLU A 169 -19.07 -2.79 13.00
CA GLU A 169 -17.96 -2.18 13.77
C GLU A 169 -17.26 -1.00 13.07
N THR A 170 -17.87 -0.40 12.04
CA THR A 170 -17.22 0.70 11.29
C THR A 170 -17.64 2.06 11.86
N GLN A 171 -16.74 2.79 12.53
CA GLN A 171 -17.02 4.14 13.07
C GLN A 171 -16.64 5.25 12.07
N CYS A 172 -17.53 6.21 11.83
CA CYS A 172 -17.22 7.37 11.01
C CYS A 172 -16.48 8.43 11.82
N VAL A 173 -15.20 8.66 11.55
CA VAL A 173 -14.38 9.64 12.31
C VAL A 173 -14.74 11.12 12.07
N ILE A 174 -15.60 11.41 11.09
CA ILE A 174 -16.03 12.79 10.80
C ILE A 174 -17.12 13.21 11.80
N CYS A 175 -18.13 12.35 12.01
CA CYS A 175 -19.22 12.60 12.98
C CYS A 175 -19.02 11.88 14.32
N MET A 176 -18.04 10.98 14.42
CA MET A 176 -17.77 10.10 15.57
C MET A 176 -18.90 9.11 15.90
N GLU A 177 -19.81 8.87 14.96
CA GLU A 177 -20.94 7.94 15.09
C GLU A 177 -20.66 6.63 14.33
N ASP A 178 -21.29 5.54 14.79
CA ASP A 178 -21.19 4.22 14.18
C ASP A 178 -21.96 4.18 12.85
N ILE A 179 -21.36 3.56 11.83
CA ILE A 179 -21.98 3.35 10.52
C ILE A 179 -22.82 2.09 10.60
N LEU A 180 -24.13 2.28 10.72
CA LEU A 180 -25.08 1.17 10.89
C LEU A 180 -25.24 0.35 9.61
N MET A 181 -25.37 -0.97 9.76
CA MET A 181 -25.64 -1.90 8.66
C MET A 181 -26.87 -1.46 7.85
N GLY A 182 -26.72 -1.44 6.52
CA GLY A 182 -27.78 -1.07 5.58
C GLY A 182 -27.91 0.42 5.25
N PHE A 183 -27.11 1.30 5.87
CA PHE A 183 -27.03 2.72 5.49
C PHE A 183 -26.02 2.96 4.36
N GLU A 184 -26.22 4.04 3.59
CA GLU A 184 -25.33 4.44 2.49
C GLU A 184 -23.98 4.92 3.06
N ALA A 185 -22.96 4.06 2.93
CA ALA A 185 -21.58 4.40 3.26
C ALA A 185 -20.76 4.54 1.98
N THR A 186 -19.76 5.41 2.04
CA THR A 186 -18.86 5.66 0.92
C THR A 186 -17.46 5.21 1.29
N ARG A 187 -16.92 4.30 0.47
CA ARG A 187 -15.55 3.83 0.58
C ARG A 187 -14.67 4.67 -0.35
N LEU A 188 -13.61 5.26 0.21
CA LEU A 188 -12.60 5.96 -0.58
C LEU A 188 -11.65 4.98 -1.29
N PRO A 189 -10.92 5.40 -2.33
CA PRO A 189 -9.89 4.57 -2.99
C PRO A 189 -8.78 4.09 -2.05
N CYS A 190 -8.57 4.78 -0.93
CA CYS A 190 -7.69 4.35 0.16
C CYS A 190 -8.33 3.32 1.11
N SER A 191 -9.48 2.74 0.75
CA SER A 191 -10.26 1.75 1.49
C SER A 191 -10.85 2.19 2.83
N HIS A 192 -10.78 3.48 3.18
CA HIS A 192 -11.43 4.02 4.37
C HIS A 192 -12.91 4.32 4.11
N VAL A 193 -13.76 4.02 5.08
CA VAL A 193 -15.23 4.10 4.98
C VAL A 193 -15.76 5.22 5.87
N TYR A 194 -16.75 5.96 5.35
CA TYR A 194 -17.41 7.07 6.02
C TYR A 194 -18.89 7.08 5.64
N HIS A 195 -19.73 7.79 6.40
CA HIS A 195 -21.06 8.17 5.90
C HIS A 195 -20.91 8.99 4.61
N GLU A 196 -21.77 8.74 3.63
CA GLU A 196 -21.77 9.44 2.33
C GLU A 196 -21.77 10.96 2.53
N ASP A 197 -22.75 11.49 3.28
CA ASP A 197 -22.87 12.91 3.55
C ASP A 197 -21.64 13.52 4.25
N CYS A 198 -21.04 12.76 5.17
CA CYS A 198 -19.88 13.20 5.92
C CYS A 198 -18.67 13.35 4.99
N ILE A 199 -18.39 12.33 4.18
CA ILE A 199 -17.21 12.37 3.31
C ILE A 199 -17.40 13.30 2.12
N VAL A 200 -18.61 13.39 1.56
CA VAL A 200 -18.95 14.38 0.53
C VAL A 200 -18.72 15.80 1.04
N SER A 201 -19.15 16.10 2.26
CA SER A 201 -18.98 17.42 2.87
C SER A 201 -17.51 17.74 3.14
N TRP A 202 -16.74 16.75 3.61
CA TRP A 202 -15.30 16.89 3.83
C TRP A 202 -14.54 17.12 2.52
N LEU A 203 -14.84 16.34 1.47
CA LEU A 203 -14.17 16.42 0.16
C LEU A 203 -14.43 17.74 -0.59
N LYS A 204 -15.49 18.47 -0.23
CA LYS A 204 -15.71 19.85 -0.71
C LYS A 204 -14.68 20.84 -0.17
N GLN A 205 -14.06 20.54 0.98
CA GLN A 205 -13.15 21.44 1.69
C GLN A 205 -11.70 20.96 1.63
N SER A 206 -11.48 19.64 1.66
CA SER A 206 -10.16 19.00 1.64
C SER A 206 -10.20 17.77 0.76
N ASN A 207 -9.29 17.67 -0.21
CA ASN A 207 -9.16 16.51 -1.09
C ASN A 207 -8.35 15.35 -0.46
N LEU A 208 -8.12 15.41 0.85
CA LEU A 208 -7.37 14.42 1.61
C LEU A 208 -8.31 13.56 2.45
N CYS A 209 -8.05 12.26 2.52
CA CYS A 209 -8.72 11.37 3.46
C CYS A 209 -8.49 11.82 4.93
N PRO A 210 -9.54 11.95 5.76
CA PRO A 210 -9.40 12.31 7.18
C PRO A 210 -8.47 11.40 7.98
N LEU A 211 -8.45 10.09 7.66
CA LEU A 211 -7.68 9.08 8.39
C LEU A 211 -6.23 8.99 7.94
N CYS A 212 -5.98 8.84 6.64
CA CYS A 212 -4.66 8.53 6.12
C CYS A 212 -4.03 9.66 5.29
N ARG A 213 -4.73 10.78 5.12
CA ARG A 213 -4.32 11.91 4.26
C ARG A 213 -4.03 11.51 2.81
N PHE A 214 -4.57 10.37 2.37
CA PHE A 214 -4.51 9.96 0.97
C PHE A 214 -5.17 11.02 0.09
N HIS A 215 -4.48 11.42 -0.97
CA HIS A 215 -4.96 12.43 -1.90
C HIS A 215 -5.93 11.78 -2.87
N MET A 216 -7.18 12.25 -2.89
CA MET A 216 -8.18 11.75 -3.81
C MET A 216 -7.70 12.00 -5.25
N PRO A 217 -7.77 10.98 -6.15
CA PRO A 217 -7.48 11.19 -7.55
C PRO A 217 -8.48 12.21 -8.06
N VAL A 218 -8.03 13.37 -8.56
CA VAL A 218 -8.89 14.33 -9.24
C VAL A 218 -8.93 13.91 -10.71
N GLU A 219 -10.05 13.34 -11.16
CA GLU A 219 -10.26 13.18 -12.60
C GLU A 219 -10.41 14.58 -13.20
N CYS A 220 -9.41 14.99 -13.97
CA CYS A 220 -9.50 16.18 -14.82
C CYS A 220 -10.40 15.83 -16.01
N VAL A 221 -11.59 16.42 -16.08
CA VAL A 221 -12.44 16.44 -17.29
C VAL A 221 -12.11 17.67 -18.12
#